data_AF-A0A962FSE3-F1
#
_entry.id   AF-A0A962FSE3-F1
#
_cell.length_a   1.000
_cell.length_b   1.000
_cell.length_c   1.000
_cell.angle_alpha   90.00
_cell.angle_beta   90.00
_cell.angle_gamma   90.00
#
_symmetry.space_group_name_H-M   'P 1'
#
loop_
_entity.id
_entity.type
_entity.pdbx_description
1 polymer ?
#
loop_
_entity_poly.entity_id
_entity_poly.type
_entity_poly.pdbx_seq_one_letter_code
_entity_poly.pdbx_strand_id
1 'polypeptide(L)'
;MQDMPVAKLQWLDKATARTATFEAPVGETIQHGPLYIRAQACRKAPPIEQPESAVFLQIWEVNRKTDEPEWVFSGWMFASSPALSPMDHPIYDVWVLDCDAGEGADSQTESAPSPENQNADEQSAGAPEDHQE
;
A
#
# COMPACT_ATOMS: atom_id res chain seq x y z
N MET A 1 17.04 16.26 -2.54
CA MET A 1 15.70 15.69 -2.30
C MET A 1 14.66 16.46 -3.08
N GLN A 2 13.75 15.75 -3.73
CA GLN A 2 12.63 16.30 -4.51
C GLN A 2 11.33 16.10 -3.71
N ASP A 3 10.48 17.12 -3.64
CA ASP A 3 9.17 17.00 -3.01
C ASP A 3 8.20 16.27 -3.95
N MET A 4 7.46 15.30 -3.41
CA MET A 4 6.51 14.47 -4.14
C MET A 4 5.11 14.65 -3.55
N PRO A 5 4.05 14.63 -4.38
CA PRO A 5 2.69 14.91 -3.91
C PRO A 5 2.04 13.76 -3.16
N VAL A 6 2.53 12.52 -3.27
CA VAL A 6 1.90 11.34 -2.67
C VAL A 6 2.91 10.53 -1.87
N ALA A 7 2.53 10.14 -0.65
CA ALA A 7 3.26 9.20 0.18
C ALA A 7 2.64 7.80 0.09
N LYS A 8 3.45 6.79 -0.23
CA LYS A 8 3.04 5.39 -0.18
C LYS A 8 3.35 4.81 1.19
N LEU A 9 2.32 4.35 1.88
CA LEU A 9 2.41 3.90 3.27
C LEU A 9 1.95 2.44 3.39
N GLN A 10 2.47 1.75 4.39
CA GLN A 10 2.01 0.42 4.79
C GLN A 10 1.42 0.46 6.18
N TRP A 11 0.28 -0.20 6.34
CA TRP A 11 -0.45 -0.41 7.58
C TRP A 11 -0.28 -1.85 8.04
N LEU A 12 -0.18 -2.06 9.35
CA LEU A 12 -0.27 -3.37 10.00
C LEU A 12 -1.27 -3.32 11.16
N ASP A 13 -2.18 -4.28 11.18
CA ASP A 13 -2.90 -4.68 12.39
C ASP A 13 -2.14 -5.84 13.05
N LYS A 14 -1.48 -5.54 14.18
CA LYS A 14 -0.67 -6.48 14.97
C LYS A 14 -1.53 -7.57 15.61
N ALA A 15 -2.82 -7.31 15.88
CA ALA A 15 -3.71 -8.28 16.48
C ALA A 15 -4.18 -9.34 15.47
N THR A 16 -4.37 -8.95 14.21
CA THR A 16 -4.82 -9.86 13.15
C THR A 16 -3.72 -10.29 12.17
N ALA A 17 -2.52 -9.73 12.30
CA ALA A 17 -1.40 -9.90 11.39
C ALA A 17 -1.73 -9.54 9.92
N ARG A 18 -2.65 -8.58 9.70
CA ARG A 18 -3.05 -8.13 8.37
C ARG A 18 -2.33 -6.85 8.00
N THR A 19 -1.82 -6.81 6.77
CA THR A 19 -1.21 -5.61 6.20
C THR A 19 -2.04 -5.03 5.06
N ALA A 20 -1.92 -3.73 4.86
CA ALA A 20 -2.49 -3.03 3.71
C ALA A 20 -1.54 -1.93 3.25
N THR A 21 -1.54 -1.63 1.95
CA THR A 21 -0.78 -0.50 1.38
C THR A 21 -1.77 0.51 0.84
N PHE A 22 -1.48 1.78 1.04
CA PHE A 22 -2.33 2.88 0.63
C PHE A 22 -1.49 4.13 0.32
N GLU A 23 -2.11 5.05 -0.39
CA GLU A 23 -1.52 6.32 -0.78
C GLU A 23 -2.12 7.45 0.07
N ALA A 24 -1.25 8.33 0.56
CA ALA A 24 -1.61 9.52 1.31
C ALA A 24 -1.17 10.76 0.53
N PRO A 25 -2.12 11.50 -0.08
CA PRO A 25 -1.82 12.80 -0.67
C PRO A 25 -1.25 13.76 0.38
N VAL A 26 -0.18 14.47 0.03
CA VAL A 26 0.46 15.43 0.93
C VAL A 26 -0.50 16.58 1.22
N GLY A 27 -0.70 16.85 2.50
CA GLY A 27 -1.59 17.89 3.01
C GLY A 27 -2.99 17.39 3.40
N GLU A 28 -3.40 16.22 2.91
CA GLU A 28 -4.71 15.62 3.17
C GLU A 28 -4.67 14.63 4.33
N THR A 29 -5.78 14.57 5.07
CA THR A 29 -5.97 13.58 6.15
C THR A 29 -6.81 12.44 5.61
N ILE A 30 -6.29 11.23 5.72
CA ILE A 30 -7.00 10.00 5.40
C ILE A 30 -7.25 9.20 6.68
N GLN A 31 -8.27 8.34 6.64
CA GLN A 31 -8.60 7.46 7.75
C GLN A 31 -8.40 5.99 7.34
N HIS A 32 -7.59 5.27 8.10
CA HIS A 32 -7.41 3.82 7.96
C HIS A 32 -7.67 3.14 9.30
N GLY A 33 -8.75 2.36 9.36
CA GLY A 33 -9.24 1.81 10.62
C GLY A 33 -9.57 2.94 11.62
N PRO A 34 -9.06 2.88 12.86
CA PRO A 34 -9.27 3.94 13.84
C PRO A 34 -8.24 5.09 13.78
N LEU A 35 -7.23 4.99 12.92
CA LEU A 35 -6.17 6.00 12.82
C LEU A 35 -6.49 7.03 11.73
N TYR A 36 -6.24 8.29 12.08
CA TYR A 36 -6.20 9.41 11.15
C TYR A 36 -4.74 9.70 10.82
N ILE A 37 -4.43 9.74 9.54
CA ILE A 37 -3.06 9.82 9.02
C ILE A 37 -2.99 11.01 8.08
N ARG A 38 -1.99 11.87 8.30
CA ARG A 38 -1.73 13.03 7.45
C ARG A 38 -0.25 13.10 7.10
N ALA A 39 0.07 13.03 5.81
CA ALA A 39 1.40 13.32 5.32
C ALA A 39 1.56 14.85 5.16
N GLN A 40 2.49 15.47 5.89
CA GLN A 40 2.79 16.89 5.75
C GLN A 40 3.81 17.18 4.65
N ALA A 41 4.71 16.24 4.38
CA ALA A 41 5.72 16.34 3.35
C ALA A 41 6.17 14.94 2.92
N CYS A 42 6.43 14.76 1.63
CA CYS A 42 7.03 13.55 1.07
C CYS A 42 8.24 13.94 0.23
N ARG A 43 9.42 13.39 0.54
CA ARG A 43 10.67 13.74 -0.11
C ARG A 43 11.39 12.51 -0.62
N LYS A 44 11.80 12.53 -1.88
CA LYS A 44 12.55 11.44 -2.53
C LYS A 44 13.95 11.89 -2.94
N ALA A 45 14.95 11.07 -2.69
CA ALA A 45 16.30 11.27 -3.19
C ALA A 45 16.32 11.16 -4.73
N PRO A 46 17.11 11.99 -5.43
CA PRO A 46 17.34 11.83 -6.87
C PRO A 46 17.96 10.46 -7.23
N PRO A 47 17.74 9.95 -8.45
CA PRO A 47 18.22 8.62 -8.85
C PRO A 47 19.75 8.42 -8.82
N ILE A 48 20.52 9.51 -8.84
CA ILE A 48 21.99 9.46 -8.81
C ILE A 48 22.54 9.32 -7.38
N GLU A 49 21.72 9.62 -6.38
CA GLU A 49 22.04 9.43 -4.97
C GLU A 49 21.55 8.05 -4.50
N GLN A 50 21.86 7.68 -3.25
CA GLN A 50 21.28 6.46 -2.67
C GLN A 50 19.75 6.61 -2.57
N PRO A 51 18.96 5.64 -3.07
CA PRO A 51 17.51 5.72 -3.02
C PRO A 51 17.02 5.84 -1.57
N GLU A 52 16.33 6.93 -1.26
CA GLU A 52 15.73 7.18 0.06
C GLU A 52 14.46 8.00 -0.12
N SER A 53 13.44 7.67 0.67
CA SER A 53 12.18 8.39 0.71
C SER A 53 11.83 8.69 2.15
N ALA A 54 11.63 9.97 2.48
CA ALA A 54 11.33 10.44 3.82
C ALA A 54 9.99 11.18 3.84
N VAL A 55 9.14 10.85 4.82
CA VAL A 55 7.81 11.45 4.98
C VAL A 55 7.68 12.03 6.38
N PHE A 56 7.20 13.26 6.48
CA PHE A 56 6.75 13.79 7.76
C PHE A 56 5.30 13.38 7.97
N LEU A 57 5.06 12.46 8.91
CA LEU A 57 3.75 11.92 9.21
C LEU A 57 3.22 12.49 10.52
N GLN A 58 1.92 12.74 10.52
CA GLN A 58 1.11 13.07 11.68
C GLN A 58 0.02 12.03 11.80
N ILE A 59 -0.01 11.29 12.91
CA ILE A 59 -0.94 10.19 13.13
C ILE A 59 -1.58 10.31 14.51
N TRP A 60 -2.90 10.23 14.56
CA TRP A 60 -3.67 10.28 15.80
C TRP A 60 -4.87 9.35 15.74
N GLU A 61 -5.41 9.01 16.90
CA GLU A 61 -6.72 8.37 17.04
C GLU A 61 -7.70 9.31 17.73
N VAL A 62 -9.00 9.02 17.65
CA VAL A 62 -10.01 9.73 18.43
C VAL A 62 -10.41 8.87 19.61
N ASN A 63 -10.23 9.42 20.82
CA ASN A 63 -10.56 8.74 22.04
C ASN A 63 -12.09 8.56 22.16
N ARG A 64 -12.57 7.32 22.18
CA ARG A 64 -14.02 7.03 22.19
C ARG A 64 -14.77 7.54 23.43
N LYS A 65 -14.08 7.88 24.51
CA LYS A 65 -14.70 8.36 25.75
C LYS A 65 -14.78 9.89 25.82
N THR A 66 -13.76 10.57 25.32
CA THR A 66 -13.64 12.04 25.40
C THR A 66 -13.93 12.75 24.08
N ASP A 67 -13.95 12.01 22.96
CA ASP A 67 -14.03 12.53 21.59
C ASP A 67 -12.87 13.48 21.22
N GLU A 68 -11.76 13.38 21.96
CA GLU A 68 -10.56 14.20 21.73
C GLU A 68 -9.52 13.44 20.90
N PRO A 69 -8.74 14.14 20.05
CA PRO A 69 -7.64 13.53 19.32
C PRO A 69 -6.47 13.20 20.25
N GLU A 70 -5.99 11.96 20.16
CA GLU A 70 -4.82 11.44 20.88
C GLU A 70 -3.69 11.17 19.89
N TRP A 71 -2.59 11.91 20.01
CA TRP A 71 -1.44 11.80 19.12
C TRP A 71 -0.68 10.50 19.35
N VAL A 72 -0.46 9.76 18.27
CA VAL A 72 0.26 8.48 18.28
C VAL A 72 1.64 8.61 17.63
N PHE A 73 1.77 9.46 16.61
CA PHE A 73 3.05 9.74 15.98
C PHE A 73 3.07 11.14 15.36
N SER A 74 4.20 11.83 15.46
CA SER A 74 4.45 13.07 14.73
C SER A 74 5.94 13.23 14.48
N GLY A 75 6.40 12.96 13.26
CA GLY A 75 7.82 13.01 12.95
C GLY A 75 8.18 12.62 11.52
N TRP A 76 9.47 12.70 11.22
CA TRP A 76 10.03 12.18 9.97
C TRP A 76 10.25 10.68 10.08
N MET A 77 9.82 9.95 9.07
CA MET A 77 10.08 8.53 8.92
C MET A 77 10.74 8.26 7.57
N PHE A 78 11.72 7.37 7.57
CA PHE A 78 12.55 7.01 6.42
C PHE A 78 12.16 5.64 5.91
N ALA A 79 11.94 5.51 4.60
CA ALA A 79 11.51 4.28 3.96
C ALA A 79 12.53 3.15 4.16
N SER A 80 13.83 3.45 4.09
CA SER A 80 14.87 2.44 4.28
C SER A 80 15.02 1.98 5.73
N SER A 81 14.65 2.83 6.69
CA SER A 81 14.92 2.63 8.12
C SER A 81 13.78 3.14 9.01
N PRO A 82 12.54 2.59 8.90
CA PRO A 82 11.41 3.07 9.71
C PRO A 82 11.65 2.97 11.22
N ALA A 83 12.44 1.98 11.64
CA ALA A 83 12.80 1.75 13.04
C ALA A 83 13.60 2.89 13.69
N LEU A 84 14.12 3.86 12.92
CA LEU A 84 14.77 5.06 13.48
C LEU A 84 13.77 6.06 14.07
N SER A 85 12.53 6.04 13.59
CA SER A 85 11.44 6.85 14.13
C SER A 85 10.15 6.03 14.09
N PRO A 86 10.04 5.01 14.96
CA PRO A 86 8.90 4.10 14.94
C PRO A 86 7.67 4.79 15.52
N MET A 87 6.50 4.42 14.99
CA MET A 87 5.22 4.72 15.61
C MET A 87 5.02 3.84 16.85
N ASP A 88 4.58 4.43 17.96
CA ASP A 88 4.35 3.70 19.21
C ASP A 88 2.84 3.50 19.44
N HIS A 89 2.31 2.41 18.88
CA HIS A 89 0.90 2.02 19.06
C HIS A 89 0.79 0.51 19.36
N PRO A 90 -0.02 0.10 20.36
CA PRO A 90 -0.09 -1.29 20.80
C PRO A 90 -0.69 -2.25 19.75
N ILE A 91 -1.63 -1.78 18.92
CA ILE A 91 -2.38 -2.64 17.99
C ILE A 91 -1.99 -2.40 16.53
N TYR A 92 -1.52 -1.20 16.20
CA TYR A 92 -1.34 -0.79 14.81
C TYR A 92 0.09 -0.34 14.58
N ASP A 93 0.51 -0.36 13.33
CA ASP A 93 1.75 0.23 12.89
C ASP A 93 1.56 0.85 11.51
N VAL A 94 2.26 1.93 11.25
CA VAL A 94 2.26 2.60 9.95
C VAL A 94 3.69 2.95 9.61
N TRP A 95 4.14 2.54 8.42
CA TRP A 95 5.46 2.91 7.94
C TRP A 95 5.49 3.38 6.49
N VAL A 96 6.51 4.17 6.19
CA VAL A 96 6.78 4.71 4.85
C VAL A 96 7.34 3.61 3.96
N LEU A 97 6.82 3.51 2.74
CA LEU A 97 7.38 2.69 1.68
C LEU A 97 8.07 3.55 0.62
N ASP A 98 7.41 4.61 0.14
CA ASP A 98 7.97 5.47 -0.91
C ASP A 98 7.25 6.83 -1.00
N CYS A 99 7.78 7.71 -1.85
CA CYS A 99 7.19 8.95 -2.31
C CYS A 99 7.02 8.93 -3.83
N ASP A 100 5.81 9.19 -4.32
CA ASP A 100 5.46 9.02 -5.72
C ASP A 100 4.83 10.29 -6.32
N ALA A 101 4.94 10.42 -7.64
CA ALA A 101 4.44 11.58 -8.38
C ALA A 101 2.91 11.69 -8.38
N GLY A 102 2.22 10.70 -7.81
CA GLY A 102 0.78 10.52 -7.94
C GLY A 102 0.45 10.11 -9.37
N GLU A 103 0.30 8.82 -9.61
CA GLU A 103 -0.49 8.40 -10.75
C GLU A 103 -1.94 8.60 -10.30
N GLY A 104 -2.69 9.46 -10.99
CA GLY A 104 -4.09 9.74 -10.64
C GLY A 104 -4.80 8.41 -10.39
N ALA A 105 -5.55 8.34 -9.28
CA ALA A 105 -6.20 7.15 -8.75
C ALA A 105 -6.94 6.32 -9.81
N ASP A 106 -6.22 5.46 -10.53
CA ASP A 106 -6.71 4.38 -11.38
C ASP A 106 -5.52 3.61 -11.96
N SER A 107 -5.05 2.62 -11.20
CA SER A 107 -4.46 1.40 -11.76
C SER A 107 -4.56 0.26 -10.76
N GLN A 108 -5.79 -0.18 -10.53
CA GLN A 108 -6.00 -1.62 -10.57
C GLN A 108 -6.02 -2.01 -12.04
N THR A 109 -4.88 -2.46 -12.56
CA THR A 109 -4.84 -3.24 -13.81
C THR A 109 -3.86 -4.37 -13.62
N GLU A 110 -4.43 -5.48 -13.17
CA GLU A 110 -4.14 -6.84 -13.60
C GLU A 110 -3.08 -6.94 -14.71
N SER A 111 -1.91 -7.49 -14.38
CA SER A 111 -0.93 -7.99 -15.35
C SER A 111 -0.12 -9.09 -14.63
N ALA A 112 -0.10 -10.32 -15.11
CA ALA A 112 0.16 -10.68 -16.49
C ALA A 112 -0.64 -11.89 -17.01
N PRO A 113 -0.91 -11.96 -18.33
CA PRO A 113 -1.15 -13.21 -19.03
C PRO A 113 0.18 -13.93 -19.24
N SER A 114 0.20 -15.25 -19.07
CA SER A 114 1.29 -16.09 -19.56
C SER A 114 0.77 -16.91 -20.76
N PRO A 115 1.38 -16.79 -21.96
CA PRO A 115 0.97 -17.58 -23.12
C PRO A 115 1.67 -18.94 -23.19
N GLU A 116 0.90 -19.91 -23.71
CA GLU A 116 1.23 -21.13 -24.47
C GLU A 116 2.43 -22.01 -24.09
N ASN A 117 2.15 -23.30 -23.93
CA ASN A 117 2.70 -24.25 -24.92
C ASN A 117 1.83 -25.49 -25.15
N GLN A 118 1.69 -25.79 -26.43
CA GLN A 118 0.95 -26.89 -27.04
C GLN A 118 1.73 -28.20 -26.86
N ASN A 119 1.04 -29.33 -26.60
CA ASN A 119 1.08 -30.47 -27.52
C ASN A 119 0.24 -31.68 -27.07
N ALA A 120 -0.22 -32.38 -28.10
CA ALA A 120 -0.58 -33.79 -28.19
C ALA A 120 -2.05 -34.17 -27.92
N ASP A 121 -2.85 -33.98 -28.97
CA ASP A 121 -3.86 -34.94 -29.42
C ASP A 121 -3.42 -36.40 -29.22
N GLU A 122 -4.22 -37.19 -28.50
CA GLU A 122 -4.50 -38.57 -28.89
C GLU A 122 -5.75 -39.12 -28.17
N GLN A 123 -6.49 -39.96 -28.91
CA GLN A 123 -7.68 -40.76 -28.54
C GLN A 123 -9.04 -40.11 -28.91
N SER A 124 -9.55 -40.32 -30.13
CA SER A 124 -10.13 -41.54 -30.71
C SER A 124 -11.61 -41.74 -30.38
N ALA A 125 -12.38 -41.87 -31.48
CA ALA A 125 -13.72 -42.44 -31.64
C ALA A 125 -14.88 -41.63 -31.01
N GLY A 126 -15.94 -41.24 -31.71
CA GLY A 126 -16.50 -41.66 -32.99
C GLY A 126 -18.01 -41.40 -32.86
N ALA A 127 -18.56 -40.54 -33.71
CA ALA A 127 -19.95 -40.09 -33.67
C ALA A 127 -20.93 -41.17 -34.18
N PRO A 128 -22.24 -41.06 -33.91
CA PRO A 128 -23.22 -42.12 -34.11
C PRO A 128 -23.70 -42.17 -35.56
N GLU A 129 -23.95 -43.38 -36.07
CA GLU A 129 -24.71 -43.59 -37.30
C GLU A 129 -26.13 -44.09 -36.96
N ASP A 130 -27.06 -43.42 -37.60
CA ASP A 130 -28.51 -43.60 -37.68
C ASP A 130 -28.87 -44.92 -38.41
N HIS A 131 -29.94 -45.61 -37.98
CA HIS A 131 -30.97 -46.27 -38.83
C HIS A 131 -31.88 -47.24 -38.03
N GLN A 132 -33.19 -47.06 -38.23
CA GLN A 132 -34.30 -48.06 -38.40
C GLN A 132 -34.01 -49.52 -37.96
N GLU A 133 -34.84 -50.19 -37.15
CA GLU A 133 -36.28 -50.52 -37.31
C GLU A 133 -36.86 -50.97 -35.95
#